data_AF-A0A126T1I8-F1
#
_entry.id   AF-A0A126T1I8-F1
#
_cell.length_a   1.000
_cell.length_b   1.000
_cell.length_c   1.000
_cell.angle_alpha   90.00
_cell.angle_beta   90.00
_cell.angle_gamma   90.00
#
_symmetry.space_group_name_H-M   'P 1'
#
loop_
_entity.id
_entity.type
_entity.pdbx_description
1 polymer ?
#
loop_
_entity_poly.entity_id
_entity_poly.type
_entity_poly.pdbx_seq_one_letter_code
_entity_poly.pdbx_strand_id
1 'polypeptide(L)'
;MSPAPIFAIADCNNFYASCERVFQPKLNGKPVVVLSNNDGCVIARSNEAKALGIKMGAPYFKIEQYAKQEGIAVFSSNYAL
;
A
#
# COMPACT_ATOMS: atom_id res chain seq x y z
N MET A 1 -32.69 -1.85 -32.35
CA MET A 1 -31.43 -2.36 -31.78
C MET A 1 -31.49 -2.18 -30.29
N SER A 2 -31.23 -3.22 -29.51
CA SER A 2 -31.08 -3.12 -28.06
C SER A 2 -29.86 -2.24 -27.73
N PRO A 3 -29.89 -1.36 -26.72
CA PRO A 3 -28.74 -0.56 -26.35
C PRO A 3 -27.56 -1.48 -25.96
N ALA A 4 -26.36 -1.08 -26.35
CA ALA A 4 -25.14 -1.80 -25.96
C ALA A 4 -24.98 -1.75 -24.42
N PRO A 5 -24.47 -2.82 -23.78
CA PRO A 5 -24.27 -2.84 -22.34
C PRO A 5 -23.27 -1.77 -21.89
N ILE A 6 -23.54 -1.17 -20.72
CA ILE A 6 -22.67 -0.20 -20.06
C ILE A 6 -21.86 -0.93 -18.98
N PHE A 7 -20.54 -0.75 -18.99
CA PHE A 7 -19.63 -1.28 -17.97
C PHE A 7 -19.02 -0.14 -17.15
N ALA A 8 -18.83 -0.37 -15.85
CA ALA A 8 -18.12 0.55 -14.96
C ALA A 8 -17.12 -0.24 -14.10
N ILE A 9 -16.00 0.41 -13.75
CA ILE A 9 -14.99 -0.12 -12.83
C ILE A 9 -14.86 0.81 -11.63
N ALA A 10 -14.80 0.23 -10.43
CA ALA A 10 -14.49 0.94 -9.20
C ALA A 10 -13.15 0.42 -8.66
N ASP A 11 -12.16 1.29 -8.56
CA ASP A 11 -10.82 0.98 -8.05
C ASP A 11 -10.46 1.95 -6.92
N CYS A 12 -9.93 1.42 -5.83
CA CYS A 12 -9.54 2.21 -4.67
C CYS A 12 -8.07 2.60 -4.71
N ASN A 13 -7.79 3.90 -4.66
CA ASN A 13 -6.43 4.42 -4.60
C ASN A 13 -5.68 3.93 -3.35
N ASN A 14 -4.53 3.29 -3.57
CA ASN A 14 -3.61 2.85 -2.51
C ASN A 14 -4.32 2.01 -1.42
N PHE A 15 -5.26 1.14 -1.81
CA PHE A 15 -6.30 0.60 -0.93
C PHE A 15 -5.83 0.21 0.49
N TYR A 16 -4.89 -0.74 0.65
CA TYR A 16 -4.44 -1.14 1.99
C TYR A 16 -3.80 0.01 2.79
N ALA A 17 -2.97 0.85 2.16
CA ALA A 17 -2.37 2.00 2.83
C ALA A 17 -3.44 3.05 3.23
N SER A 18 -4.51 3.16 2.45
CA SER A 18 -5.67 4.00 2.77
C SER A 18 -6.49 3.43 3.94
N CYS A 19 -6.68 2.10 3.99
CA CYS A 19 -7.34 1.43 5.12
C CYS A 19 -6.60 1.68 6.44
N GLU A 20 -5.26 1.56 6.46
CA GLU A 20 -4.47 1.88 7.65
C GLU A 20 -4.70 3.31 8.14
N ARG A 21 -4.80 4.27 7.22
CA ARG A 21 -5.07 5.68 7.55
C ARG A 21 -6.47 5.94 8.10
N VAL A 22 -7.47 5.20 7.63
CA VAL A 22 -8.85 5.31 8.14
C VAL A 22 -8.87 4.99 9.64
N PHE A 23 -8.19 3.94 10.07
CA PHE A 23 -8.14 3.53 11.48
C PHE A 23 -7.02 4.23 12.27
N GLN A 24 -6.04 4.82 11.59
CA GLN A 24 -4.93 5.54 12.21
C GLN A 24 -4.69 6.90 11.54
N PRO A 25 -5.53 7.92 11.80
CA PRO A 25 -5.45 9.22 11.13
C PRO A 25 -4.09 9.93 11.25
N LYS A 26 -3.30 9.60 12.28
CA LYS A 26 -1.91 10.07 12.47
C LYS A 26 -0.94 9.69 11.33
N LEU A 27 -1.35 8.79 10.43
CA LEU A 27 -0.62 8.35 9.24
C LEU A 27 -0.95 9.17 7.97
N ASN A 28 -1.92 10.10 8.06
CA ASN A 28 -2.21 11.01 6.96
C ASN A 28 -0.98 11.90 6.67
N GLY A 29 -0.62 12.03 5.39
CA GLY A 29 0.57 12.77 4.97
C GLY A 29 1.90 12.05 5.23
N LYS A 30 1.89 10.81 5.72
CA LYS A 30 3.11 10.05 6.06
C LYS A 30 3.35 8.88 5.09
N PRO A 31 4.61 8.50 4.84
CA PRO A 31 4.91 7.32 4.03
C PRO A 31 4.44 6.04 4.74
N VAL A 32 3.51 5.34 4.09
CA VAL A 32 2.96 4.04 4.51
C VAL A 32 3.18 3.01 3.39
N VAL A 33 3.60 1.81 3.77
CA VAL A 33 3.64 0.61 2.92
C VAL A 33 2.95 -0.56 3.62
N VAL A 34 2.31 -1.43 2.83
CA VAL A 34 1.73 -2.68 3.32
C VAL A 34 2.40 -3.84 2.58
N LEU A 35 2.81 -4.84 3.34
CA LEU A 35 3.52 -6.02 2.87
C LEU A 35 2.57 -7.18 2.58
N SER A 36 3.01 -8.12 1.75
CA SER A 36 2.32 -9.37 1.47
C SER A 36 2.17 -10.24 2.73
N ASN A 37 1.41 -11.32 2.63
CA ASN A 37 1.42 -12.38 3.64
C ASN A 37 2.87 -12.84 3.90
N ASN A 38 3.21 -13.08 5.18
CA ASN A 38 4.57 -13.36 5.64
C ASN A 38 5.61 -12.27 5.33
N ASP A 39 5.18 -11.03 5.08
CA ASP A 39 6.02 -9.83 4.98
C ASP A 39 7.12 -9.86 3.89
N GLY A 40 6.91 -10.67 2.84
CA GLY A 40 7.91 -10.88 1.79
C GLY A 40 8.14 -9.66 0.90
N CYS A 41 7.08 -9.02 0.41
CA CYS A 41 7.20 -7.91 -0.54
C CYS A 41 6.14 -6.81 -0.34
N VAL A 42 6.44 -5.62 -0.84
CA VAL A 42 5.51 -4.47 -0.80
C VAL A 42 4.36 -4.67 -1.79
N ILE A 43 3.12 -4.69 -1.29
CA ILE A 43 1.90 -4.86 -2.11
C ILE A 43 1.01 -3.61 -2.16
N ALA A 44 1.19 -2.66 -1.24
CA ALA A 44 0.53 -1.36 -1.30
C ALA A 44 1.43 -0.26 -0.76
N ARG A 45 1.23 0.95 -1.29
CA ARG A 45 2.07 2.13 -1.01
C ARG A 45 1.22 3.38 -1.06
N SER A 46 1.36 4.22 -0.03
CA SER A 46 0.90 5.61 -0.05
C SER A 46 1.60 6.43 -1.14
N ASN A 47 1.07 7.62 -1.43
CA ASN A 47 1.69 8.52 -2.43
C ASN A 47 3.07 9.01 -1.97
N GLU A 48 3.23 9.23 -0.68
CA GLU A 48 4.47 9.64 -0.03
C GLU A 48 5.54 8.54 -0.14
N ALA A 49 5.16 7.27 0.10
CA ALA A 49 6.06 6.14 -0.13
C ALA A 49 6.44 5.96 -1.61
N LYS A 50 5.53 6.27 -2.55
CA LYS A 50 5.85 6.29 -3.99
C LYS A 50 6.84 7.42 -4.33
N ALA A 51 6.70 8.60 -3.72
CA ALA A 51 7.60 9.73 -3.92
C ALA A 51 9.02 9.43 -3.41
N LEU A 52 9.16 8.61 -2.37
CA LEU A 52 10.43 8.06 -1.88
C LEU A 52 11.01 6.95 -2.78
N GLY A 53 10.37 6.64 -3.91
CA GLY A 53 10.88 5.66 -4.88
C GLY A 53 10.66 4.19 -4.49
N ILE A 54 9.89 3.89 -3.45
CA ILE A 54 9.56 2.51 -3.08
C ILE A 54 8.76 1.86 -4.22
N LYS A 55 9.27 0.75 -4.77
CA LYS A 55 8.65 0.05 -5.91
C LYS A 55 7.57 -0.94 -5.46
N MET A 56 6.61 -1.20 -6.34
CA MET A 56 5.66 -2.31 -6.14
C MET A 56 6.41 -3.63 -6.25
N GLY A 57 6.08 -4.60 -5.40
CA GLY A 57 6.72 -5.92 -5.40
C GLY A 57 8.17 -5.90 -4.94
N ALA A 58 8.68 -4.76 -4.42
CA ALA A 58 10.00 -4.71 -3.81
C ALA A 58 10.07 -5.70 -2.64
N PRO A 59 11.05 -6.62 -2.59
CA PRO A 59 11.25 -7.49 -1.45
C PRO A 59 11.59 -6.64 -0.22
N TYR A 60 10.87 -6.83 0.89
CA TYR A 60 10.98 -5.94 2.04
C TYR A 60 12.38 -5.95 2.64
N PHE A 61 13.03 -7.11 2.73
CA PHE A 61 14.39 -7.24 3.25
C PHE A 61 15.43 -6.38 2.50
N LYS A 62 15.18 -6.02 1.23
CA LYS A 62 16.07 -5.15 0.46
C LYS A 62 15.89 -3.67 0.76
N ILE A 63 14.73 -3.29 1.31
CA ILE A 63 14.37 -1.90 1.59
C ILE A 63 14.16 -1.62 3.08
N GLU A 64 14.27 -2.63 3.96
CA GLU A 64 13.96 -2.53 5.39
C GLU A 64 14.78 -1.43 6.07
N GLN A 65 16.09 -1.39 5.84
CA GLN A 65 16.96 -0.38 6.43
C GLN A 65 16.58 1.03 5.95
N TYR A 66 16.32 1.18 4.66
CA TYR A 66 15.88 2.46 4.07
C TYR A 66 14.53 2.90 4.62
N ALA A 67 13.57 1.98 4.75
CA ALA A 67 12.25 2.23 5.32
C ALA A 67 12.35 2.73 6.77
N LYS A 68 13.24 2.15 7.58
CA LYS A 68 13.51 2.62 8.95
C LYS A 68 14.11 4.03 8.96
N GLN A 69 15.08 4.32 8.08
CA GLN A 69 15.75 5.61 8.00
C GLN A 69 14.80 6.75 7.61
N GLU A 70 13.92 6.51 6.63
CA GLU A 70 12.94 7.48 6.14
C GLU A 70 11.66 7.54 7.00
N GLY A 71 11.57 6.75 8.07
CA GLY A 71 10.40 6.70 8.95
C GLY A 71 9.13 6.20 8.25
N ILE A 72 9.27 5.25 7.31
CA ILE A 72 8.14 4.63 6.61
C ILE A 72 7.39 3.72 7.59
N ALA A 73 6.08 3.94 7.73
CA ALA A 73 5.22 3.03 8.46
C ALA A 73 4.98 1.76 7.64
N VAL A 74 5.32 0.61 8.20
CA VAL A 74 5.24 -0.69 7.55
C VAL A 74 4.19 -1.54 8.25
N PHE A 75 3.22 -2.05 7.49
CA PHE A 75 2.17 -2.93 8.00
C PHE A 75 2.18 -4.26 7.26
N SER A 76 1.77 -5.31 7.95
CA SER A 76 1.56 -6.62 7.35
C SER A 76 0.11 -6.75 6.88
N SER A 77 -0.12 -7.35 5.72
CA SER A 77 -1.48 -7.72 5.32
C SER A 77 -1.96 -9.03 5.94
N ASN A 78 -1.16 -9.71 6.78
CA ASN A 78 -1.39 -11.08 7.27
C ASN A 78 -2.88 -11.37 7.50
N TYR A 79 -3.47 -12.10 6.56
CA TYR A 79 -4.88 -12.46 6.61
C TYR A 79 -5.00 -13.67 7.54
N ALA A 80 -6.03 -13.68 8.38
CA ALA A 80 -6.45 -14.91 9.03
C ALA A 80 -6.99 -15.85 7.93
N LEU A 81 -6.18 -16.82 7.52
CA LEU A 81 -6.51 -17.88 6.57
C LEU A 81 -6.71 -19.19 7.33
#